data_AF-A0A4R4NE80-F1
#
_entry.id   AF-A0A4R4NE80-F1
#
_cell.length_a   1.000
_cell.length_b   1.000
_cell.length_c   1.000
_cell.angle_alpha   90.00
_cell.angle_beta   90.00
_cell.angle_gamma   90.00
#
_symmetry.space_group_name_H-M   'P 1'
#
loop_
_entity.id
_entity.type
_entity.pdbx_description
1 polymer ?
#
loop_
_entity_poly.entity_id
_entity_poly.type
_entity_poly.pdbx_seq_one_letter_code
_entity_poly.pdbx_strand_id
1 'polypeptide(L)' 'MAVAEGTESDGTAAFVGEQITVEGQTLQDVVVANSTGVEPGQIGIGVEATEIDGLWYVTDMSLSFG' A
#
# COMPACT_ATOMS: atom_id res chain seq x y z
N MET A 1 16.44 3.92 6.39
CA MET A 1 15.06 3.85 5.88
C MET A 1 15.14 3.50 4.42
N ALA A 2 14.56 2.37 4.01
CA ALA A 2 14.36 2.07 2.59
C ALA A 2 13.15 2.89 2.13
N VAL A 3 13.31 3.66 1.06
CA VAL A 3 12.19 4.37 0.42
C VAL A 3 11.62 3.44 -0.63
N ALA A 4 10.32 3.23 -0.62
CA ALA A 4 9.66 2.50 -1.68
C ALA A 4 9.71 3.31 -2.98
N GLU A 5 10.22 2.74 -4.05
CA GLU A 5 10.15 3.30 -5.39
C GLU A 5 8.77 2.94 -5.98
N GLY A 6 7.83 3.88 -5.89
CA GLY A 6 6.52 3.76 -6.54
C GLY A 6 6.62 4.08 -8.03
N THR A 7 5.65 3.64 -8.83
CA THR A 7 5.54 4.15 -10.21
C THR A 7 4.93 5.53 -10.14
N GLU A 8 5.70 6.56 -10.53
CA GLU A 8 5.27 7.96 -10.48
C GLU A 8 4.85 8.45 -11.87
N SER A 9 3.69 9.11 -11.96
CA SER A 9 3.25 9.87 -13.14
C SER A 9 2.41 11.05 -12.68
N ASP A 10 2.74 12.25 -13.16
CA ASP A 10 1.93 13.47 -13.00
C ASP A 10 1.49 13.78 -11.55
N GLY A 11 2.39 13.60 -10.57
CA GLY A 11 2.07 13.86 -9.15
C GLY A 11 1.28 12.75 -8.48
N THR A 12 1.09 11.61 -9.15
CA THR A 12 0.53 10.39 -8.60
C THR A 12 1.60 9.31 -8.49
N ALA A 13 1.59 8.57 -7.38
CA ALA A 13 2.48 7.46 -7.09
C ALA A 13 1.68 6.21 -6.72
N ALA A 14 2.00 5.08 -7.34
CA ALA A 14 1.37 3.79 -7.05
C ALA A 14 2.35 2.86 -6.31
N PHE A 15 1.83 2.19 -5.27
CA PHE A 15 2.55 1.27 -4.40
C PHE A 15 1.77 -0.03 -4.22
N VAL A 16 2.49 -1.14 -4.04
CA VAL A 16 1.90 -2.39 -3.53
C VAL A 16 2.08 -2.51 -2.03
N GLY A 17 1.23 -3.29 -1.35
CA GLY A 17 1.22 -3.44 0.10
C GLY A 17 2.55 -3.89 0.72
N GLU A 18 3.37 -4.63 -0.04
CA GLU A 18 4.72 -5.06 0.36
C GLU A 18 5.73 -3.91 0.43
N GLN A 19 5.47 -2.81 -0.29
CA GLN A 19 6.32 -1.62 -0.32
C GLN A 19 6.01 -0.63 0.80
N ILE A 20 4.84 -0.76 1.44
CA ILE A 20 4.40 0.16 2.51
C ILE A 20 4.69 -0.48 3.85
N THR A 21 5.36 0.24 4.75
CA THR A 21 5.61 -0.23 6.12
C THR A 21 4.87 0.60 7.16
N VAL A 22 4.16 -0.08 8.06
CA VAL A 22 3.45 0.48 9.21
C VAL A 22 4.02 -0.17 10.46
N GLU A 23 4.58 0.64 11.35
CA GLU A 23 5.22 0.17 12.59
C GLU A 23 6.26 -0.96 12.39
N GLY A 24 6.91 -1.00 11.21
CA GLY A 24 7.94 -1.98 10.86
C GLY A 24 7.42 -3.28 10.24
N GLN A 25 6.10 -3.42 10.06
CA GLN A 25 5.49 -4.51 9.30
C GLN A 25 5.02 -4.01 7.94
N THR A 26 4.95 -4.88 6.92
CA THR A 26 4.35 -4.48 5.65
C THR A 26 2.86 -4.20 5.84
N LEU A 27 2.27 -3.31 5.04
CA LEU A 27 0.83 -3.04 5.10
C LEU A 27 0.02 -4.32 4.87
N GLN A 28 0.52 -5.21 4.00
CA GLN A 28 -0.07 -6.52 3.77
C GLN A 28 -0.11 -7.37 5.04
N ASP A 29 1.00 -7.45 5.79
CA ASP A 29 1.06 -8.20 7.06
C ASP A 29 0.11 -7.64 8.11
N VAL A 30 0.00 -6.30 8.19
CA VAL A 30 -0.92 -5.63 9.12
C VAL A 30 -2.36 -6.02 8.82
N VAL A 31 -2.76 -6.04 7.54
CA VAL A 31 -4.12 -6.43 7.15
C VAL A 31 -4.39 -7.91 7.46
N VAL A 32 -3.45 -8.81 7.15
CA VAL A 32 -3.60 -10.25 7.49
C VAL A 32 -3.74 -10.45 8.99
N ALA A 33 -2.91 -9.78 9.81
CA ALA A 33 -2.93 -9.92 11.27
C ALA A 33 -4.25 -9.44 11.91
N ASN A 34 -4.99 -8.56 11.25
CA ASN A 34 -6.25 -7.98 11.74
C ASN A 34 -7.50 -8.54 11.03
N SER A 35 -7.35 -9.52 10.14
CA SER A 35 -8.44 -10.10 9.37
C SER A 35 -8.68 -11.56 9.75
N THR A 36 -9.92 -12.02 9.62
CA THR A 36 -10.27 -13.44 9.77
C THR A 36 -10.56 -14.05 8.40
N GLY A 37 -9.96 -15.19 8.09
CA GLY A 37 -10.24 -15.93 6.86
C GLY A 37 -9.38 -15.54 5.65
N VAL A 38 -8.24 -14.89 5.89
CA VAL A 38 -7.21 -14.61 4.88
C VAL A 38 -5.84 -15.00 5.43
N GLU A 39 -5.02 -15.62 4.59
CA GLU A 39 -3.65 -16.03 4.88
C GLU A 39 -2.64 -15.13 4.15
N PRO A 40 -1.37 -15.07 4.59
CA PRO A 40 -0.32 -14.38 3.86
C PRO A 40 -0.26 -14.85 2.40
N GLY A 41 -0.17 -13.90 1.47
CA GLY A 41 -0.13 -14.17 0.02
C GLY A 41 -1.49 -14.38 -0.65
N GLN A 42 -2.60 -14.44 0.09
CA GLN A 42 -3.97 -14.51 -0.48
C GLN A 42 -4.59 -13.14 -0.75
N ILE A 43 -3.95 -12.07 -0.27
CA ILE A 43 -4.42 -10.70 -0.47
C ILE A 43 -3.39 -9.90 -1.24
N GLY A 44 -3.83 -9.11 -2.21
CA GLY A 44 -3.03 -8.06 -2.84
C GLY A 44 -3.57 -6.70 -2.41
N ILE A 45 -2.69 -5.77 -2.04
CA ILE A 45 -3.06 -4.40 -1.72
C ILE A 45 -2.36 -3.48 -2.70
N GLY A 46 -3.14 -2.63 -3.37
CA GLY A 46 -2.63 -1.51 -4.17
C GLY A 46 -3.03 -0.19 -3.51
N VAL A 47 -2.10 0.76 -3.49
CA VAL A 47 -2.32 2.10 -2.95
C VAL A 47 -1.88 3.11 -3.99
N GLU A 48 -2.76 4.03 -4.31
CA GLU A 48 -2.44 5.23 -5.07
C GLU A 48 -2.38 6.42 -4.12
N ALA A 49 -1.33 7.23 -4.26
CA ALA A 49 -1.21 8.50 -3.58
C ALA A 49 -1.03 9.63 -4.59
N THR A 50 -1.68 10.76 -4.36
CA THR A 50 -1.53 11.96 -5.18
C THR A 50 -1.04 13.12 -4.33
N GLU A 51 -0.12 13.91 -4.89
CA GLU A 51 0.33 15.17 -4.34
C GLU A 51 -0.72 16.27 -4.62
N ILE A 52 -1.27 16.86 -3.55
CA ILE A 52 -2.18 17.99 -3.62
C ILE A 52 -1.61 19.07 -2.69
N ASP A 53 -1.29 20.24 -3.24
CA ASP A 53 -0.72 21.38 -2.51
C ASP A 53 0.54 21.04 -1.68
N GLY A 54 1.42 20.18 -2.19
CA GLY A 54 2.66 19.78 -1.52
C GLY A 54 2.49 18.68 -0.47
N LEU A 55 1.30 18.09 -0.35
CA LEU A 55 0.98 17.03 0.59
C LEU A 55 0.53 15.78 -0.16
N TRP A 56 1.02 14.62 0.27
CA TRP A 56 0.64 13.33 -0.31
C TRP A 56 -0.58 12.75 0.40
N TYR A 57 -1.60 12.42 -0.37
CA TYR A 57 -2.83 11.80 0.10
C TYR A 57 -3.04 10.47 -0.57
N VAL A 58 -3.46 9.46 0.19
CA VAL A 58 -3.99 8.23 -0.40
C VAL A 58 -5.31 8.57 -1.10
N THR A 59 -5.33 8.42 -2.42
CA THR A 59 -6.47 8.76 -3.28
C THR A 59 -7.24 7.53 -3.72
N ASP A 60 -6.57 6.38 -3.84
CA ASP A 60 -7.18 5.09 -4.14
C ASP A 60 -6.55 3.98 -3.30
N MET A 61 -7.37 3.01 -2.91
CA MET A 61 -6.93 1.78 -2.29
C MET A 61 -7.70 0.62 -2.91
N SER A 62 -6.96 -0.34 -3.45
CA SER A 62 -7.51 -1.55 -4.04
C SER A 62 -7.11 -2.77 -3.22
N LEU A 63 -8.06 -3.70 -3.10
CA LEU A 63 -7.88 -4.99 -2.47
C LEU A 63 -8.24 -6.08 -3.46
N SER A 64 -7.34 -7.03 -3.66
CA SER A 64 -7.56 -8.23 -4.47
C SER A 64 -7.38 -9.48 -3.62
N PHE A 65 -8.07 -10.55 -4.02
CA PHE A 65 -7.98 -11.87 -3.38
C PHE A 65 -7.53 -12.90 -4.41
N GLY A 66 -6.65 -13.81 -3.99
CA GLY A 66 -6.07 -14.87 -4.82
C GLY A 66 -6.05 -16.21 -4.12
#